data_AF-A0A956DYY6-F1
#
_entry.id   AF-A0A956DYY6-F1
#
_cell.length_a   1.000
_cell.length_b   1.000
_cell.length_c   1.000
_cell.angle_alpha   90.00
_cell.angle_beta   90.00
_cell.angle_gamma   90.00
#
_symmetry.space_group_name_H-M   'P 1'
#
loop_
_entity.id
_entity.type
_entity.pdbx_description
1 polymer ?
#
loop_
_entity_poly.entity_id
_entity_poly.type
_entity_poly.pdbx_seq_one_letter_code
_entity_poly.pdbx_strand_id
1 'polypeptide(L)' 'MSRDGREPIERWPDLAALAIGLALLALHARRYLPLVVDDAYISLRYADRLLAGDGLTWTAGEAVEGYSNLAWTLGLAGL' A
#
# COMPACT_ATOMS: atom_id res chain seq x y z
N MET A 1 -0.08 -30.01 45.28
CA MET A 1 0.07 -30.79 44.04
C MET A 1 -0.93 -30.25 43.03
N SER A 2 -0.50 -29.34 42.15
CA SER A 2 -1.31 -28.82 41.04
C SER A 2 -0.44 -28.87 39.80
N ARG A 3 -0.72 -29.83 38.91
CA ARG A 3 -0.15 -29.86 37.56
C ARG A 3 -1.08 -29.00 36.71
N ASP A 4 -0.65 -27.78 36.37
CA ASP A 4 -1.32 -26.96 35.35
C ASP A 4 -1.22 -27.73 34.01
N GLY A 5 -2.31 -28.40 33.63
CA GLY A 5 -2.40 -29.34 32.51
C GLY A 5 -2.61 -28.67 31.15
N ARG A 6 -1.89 -27.58 30.88
CA ARG A 6 -1.91 -26.93 29.56
C ARG A 6 -0.80 -27.54 28.71
N GLU A 7 -1.14 -28.63 28.00
CA GLU A 7 -0.29 -29.18 26.95
C GLU A 7 0.00 -28.08 25.90
N PRO A 8 1.25 -27.91 25.44
CA PRO A 8 1.58 -26.91 24.44
C PRO A 8 0.80 -27.18 23.15
N ILE A 9 0.01 -26.19 22.69
CA ILE A 9 -0.69 -26.30 21.41
C ILE A 9 0.35 -26.29 20.29
N GLU A 10 0.45 -27.39 19.54
CA GLU A 10 1.36 -27.50 18.40
C GLU A 10 0.81 -26.69 17.21
N ARG A 11 1.44 -25.54 16.90
CA ARG A 11 0.97 -24.59 15.87
C ARG A 11 1.65 -24.73 14.51
N TRP A 12 2.61 -25.64 14.36
CA TRP A 12 3.34 -25.87 13.11
C TRP A 12 2.47 -26.12 11.88
N PRO A 13 1.37 -26.91 11.93
CA PRO A 13 0.52 -27.09 10.76
C PRO A 13 -0.20 -25.79 10.35
N ASP A 14 -0.67 -25.00 11.31
CA ASP A 14 -1.32 -23.70 11.05
C ASP A 14 -0.34 -22.71 10.40
N LEU A 15 0.90 -22.67 10.89
CA LEU A 15 1.96 -21.83 10.34
C LEU A 15 2.35 -22.27 8.93
N ALA A 16 2.43 -23.57 8.68
CA ALA A 16 2.70 -24.12 7.34
C ALA A 16 1.55 -23.80 6.37
N ALA A 17 0.30 -23.96 6.79
CA ALA A 17 -0.87 -23.61 5.99
C ALA A 17 -0.90 -22.11 5.66
N LEU A 18 -0.62 -21.25 6.64
CA LEU A 18 -0.52 -19.81 6.42
C LEU A 18 0.60 -19.46 5.43
N ALA A 19 1.79 -20.05 5.59
CA ALA A 19 2.92 -19.81 4.70
C ALA A 19 2.62 -20.23 3.25
N ILE A 20 1.99 -21.39 3.06
CA ILE A 20 1.56 -21.87 1.75
C ILE A 20 0.51 -20.91 1.16
N GLY A 21 -0.49 -20.51 1.94
CA GLY A 21 -1.52 -19.56 1.51
C GLY A 21 -0.94 -18.22 1.07
N LEU A 22 -0.01 -17.65 1.84
CA LEU A 22 0.69 -16.42 1.50
C LEU A 22 1.54 -16.57 0.24
N ALA A 23 2.23 -17.70 0.06
CA ALA A 23 3.04 -17.96 -1.13
C ALA A 23 2.17 -18.05 -2.41
N LEU A 24 1.02 -18.73 -2.31
CA LEU A 24 0.06 -18.83 -3.42
C LEU A 24 -0.54 -17.45 -3.75
N LEU A 25 -0.92 -16.67 -2.73
CA LEU A 25 -1.40 -15.30 -2.91
C LEU A 25 -0.35 -14.43 -3.61
N ALA A 26 0.91 -14.48 -3.19
CA ALA A 26 2.00 -13.72 -3.80
C ALA A 26 2.27 -14.16 -5.26
N LEU A 27 2.24 -15.47 -5.54
CA LEU A 27 2.36 -16.01 -6.91
C LEU A 27 1.22 -15.52 -7.80
N HIS A 28 0.00 -15.46 -7.29
CA HIS A 28 -1.15 -14.93 -8.03
C HIS A 28 -1.04 -13.42 -8.23
N ALA A 29 -0.75 -12.65 -7.17
CA ALA A 29 -0.62 -11.21 -7.22
C ALA A 29 0.46 -10.74 -8.21
N ARG A 30 1.57 -11.49 -8.35
CA ARG A 30 2.64 -11.15 -9.32
C ARG A 30 2.13 -11.02 -10.75
N ARG A 31 1.03 -11.72 -11.11
CA ARG A 31 0.47 -11.69 -12.47
C ARG A 31 -0.10 -10.32 -12.83
N TYR A 32 -0.38 -9.48 -11.84
CA TYR A 32 -0.96 -8.14 -12.02
C TYR A 32 0.09 -7.03 -11.90
N LEU A 33 1.36 -7.38 -11.71
CA LEU A 33 2.45 -6.40 -11.65
C LEU A 33 2.98 -6.07 -13.07
N PRO A 34 3.33 -4.81 -13.35
CA PRO A 34 3.19 -3.64 -12.48
C PRO A 34 1.72 -3.16 -12.42
N LEU A 35 1.19 -3.05 -11.20
CA LEU A 35 -0.17 -2.55 -10.96
C LEU A 35 -0.08 -1.05 -10.71
N VAL A 36 -0.72 -0.25 -11.56
CA VAL A 36 -1.00 1.15 -11.26
C VAL A 36 -2.48 1.21 -10.92
N VAL A 37 -2.78 1.62 -9.69
CA VAL A 37 -4.16 1.78 -9.24
C VAL A 37 -4.66 3.15 -9.68
N ASP A 38 -5.70 3.17 -10.51
CA ASP A 38 -6.27 4.38 -11.12
C ASP A 38 -6.61 5.44 -10.06
N ASP A 39 -7.09 5.00 -8.89
CA ASP A 39 -7.46 5.86 -7.75
C ASP A 39 -6.25 6.64 -7.19
N ALA A 40 -5.04 6.06 -7.28
CA ALA A 40 -3.81 6.73 -6.84
C ALA A 40 -3.30 7.77 -7.85
N TYR A 41 -3.81 7.77 -9.09
CA TYR A 41 -3.33 8.64 -10.16
C TYR A 41 -3.45 10.12 -9.80
N ILE A 42 -4.50 10.52 -9.10
CA ILE A 42 -4.70 11.93 -8.72
C ILE A 42 -3.54 12.41 -7.84
N SER A 43 -3.26 11.71 -6.74
CA SER A 43 -2.18 12.07 -5.83
C SER A 43 -0.81 12.02 -6.51
N LEU A 44 -0.55 11.02 -7.36
CA LEU A 44 0.71 10.90 -8.10
C LEU A 44 0.94 12.06 -9.07
N ARG A 45 -0.10 12.49 -9.80
CA ARG A 45 0.00 13.64 -10.70
C ARG A 45 0.28 14.94 -9.96
N TYR A 46 -0.41 15.17 -8.83
CA TYR A 46 -0.15 16.36 -8.01
C TYR A 46 1.28 16.35 -7.45
N ALA A 47 1.78 15.19 -7.03
CA ALA A 47 3.16 15.03 -6.58
C ALA A 47 4.18 15.31 -7.70
N ASP A 48 3.97 14.75 -8.90
CA ASP A 48 4.80 14.98 -10.08
C ASP A 48 4.86 16.47 -10.46
N ARG A 49 3.72 17.15 -10.45
CA ARG A 49 3.65 18.59 -10.74
C ARG A 49 4.30 19.44 -9.65
N LEU A 50 4.14 19.06 -8.39
CA LEU A 50 4.84 19.71 -7.29
C LEU A 50 6.37 19.57 -7.45
N LEU A 51 6.86 18.39 -7.82
CA LEU A 51 8.27 18.12 -8.08
C LEU A 51 8.81 18.87 -9.31
N ALA A 52 7.98 19.06 -10.34
CA ALA A 52 8.31 19.85 -11.51
C ALA A 52 8.37 21.37 -11.24
N GLY A 53 7.96 21.82 -10.04
CA GLY A 53 7.92 23.24 -9.68
C GLY A 53 6.62 23.94 -10.08
N ASP A 54 5.63 23.21 -10.59
CA ASP A 54 4.32 23.74 -10.98
C ASP A 54 3.35 23.90 -9.78
N GLY A 55 3.80 23.53 -8.57
CA GLY A 55 3.01 23.55 -7.36
C GLY A 55 1.94 22.45 -7.31
N LEU A 56 1.08 22.52 -6.29
CA LEU A 56 -0.07 21.61 -6.13
C LEU A 56 -1.20 22.00 -7.11
N THR A 57 -0.98 21.73 -8.39
CA THR A 57 -1.92 22.04 -9.48
C THR A 57 -2.22 20.82 -10.32
N TRP A 58 -3.43 20.71 -10.88
CA TRP A 58 -3.76 19.65 -11.84
C TRP A 58 -3.25 19.96 -13.26
N THR A 59 -3.35 21.23 -13.66
CA THR A 59 -2.96 21.78 -14.96
C THR A 59 -2.37 23.17 -14.75
N ALA A 60 -1.67 23.70 -15.75
CA ALA A 60 -1.23 25.09 -15.73
C ALA A 60 -2.43 26.06 -15.69
N GLY A 61 -2.23 27.22 -15.05
CA GLY A 61 -3.27 28.24 -14.88
C GLY A 61 -3.77 28.31 -13.45
N GLU A 62 -5.08 28.18 -13.27
CA GLU A 62 -5.72 28.29 -11.96
C GLU A 62 -5.43 27.08 -11.07
N ALA A 63 -5.00 27.33 -9.84
CA ALA A 63 -4.81 26.31 -8.84
C ALA A 63 -6.16 25.95 -8.20
N VAL A 64 -6.64 24.74 -8.47
CA VAL A 64 -7.85 24.16 -7.86
C VAL A 64 -7.42 22.95 -7.05
N GLU A 65 -7.87 22.84 -5.80
CA GLU A 65 -7.60 21.66 -4.97
C GLU A 65 -8.44 20.48 -5.45
N GLY A 66 -7.77 19.44 -5.96
CA GLY A 66 -8.41 18.24 -6.50
C GLY A 66 -8.04 16.93 -5.80
N TYR A 67 -7.33 16.99 -4.66
CA TYR A 67 -6.98 15.82 -3.85
C TYR A 67 -7.75 15.84 -2.52
N SER A 68 -7.93 14.67 -1.90
CA SER A 68 -8.55 14.56 -0.58
C SER A 68 -7.58 14.11 0.53
N ASN A 69 -6.32 13.88 0.18
CA ASN A 69 -5.31 13.27 1.03
C ASN A 69 -3.97 14.03 0.99
N LEU A 70 -3.97 15.30 1.39
CA LEU A 70 -2.80 16.19 1.30
C LEU A 70 -1.51 15.56 1.86
N ALA A 71 -1.56 14.96 3.05
CA ALA A 71 -0.39 14.34 3.67
C ALA A 71 0.21 13.21 2.82
N TRP A 72 -0.65 12.43 2.13
CA TRP A 72 -0.21 11.38 1.21
C TRP A 72 0.41 11.97 -0.06
N THR A 73 -0.23 12.99 -0.67
CA THR A 73 0.31 13.69 -1.85
C THR A 73 1.69 14.28 -1.57
N LEU A 74 1.88 14.94 -0.43
CA LEU A 74 3.18 15.47 -0.03
C LEU A 74 4.20 14.36 0.26
N GLY A 75 3.76 13.26 0.89
CA GLY A 75 4.62 12.10 1.11
C GLY A 75 5.13 11.49 -0.21
N LEU A 76 4.29 11.41 -1.23
CA LEU A 76 4.69 10.93 -2.56
C LEU A 76 5.69 11.86 -3.25
N ALA A 77 5.64 13.17 -2.99
CA ALA A 77 6.62 14.12 -3.51
C ALA A 77 7.93 14.16 -2.69
N GLY A 78 7.98 13.47 -1.54
CA GLY A 78 9.15 13.45 -0.65
C GLY A 78 9.91 12.13 -0.60
N LEU A 79 9.43 11.09 -1.29
CA LEU A 79 10.06 9.77 -1.42
C LEU A 79 10.85 9.69 -2.72
#